data_AF-A0A8J5BPR3-F1
#
_entry.id   AF-A0A8J5BPR3-F1
#
_cell.length_a   1.000
_cell.length_b   1.000
_cell.length_c   1.000
_cell.angle_alpha   90.00
_cell.angle_beta   90.00
_cell.angle_gamma   90.00
#
_symmetry.space_group_name_H-M   'P 1'
#
loop_
_entity.id
_entity.type
_entity.pdbx_description
1 polymer ?
#
loop_
_entity_poly.entity_id
_entity_poly.type
_entity_poly.pdbx_seq_one_letter_code
_entity_poly.pdbx_strand_id
1 'polypeptide(L)'
;MRALREGKAVESVKTETATQEDKPTFKERNFDLETESTKLGYDANPTEGQETVELLGAEEEARTIQELMQKNQSAVDYLKLQPKRANWDLKRDLQEDLDQLDRETDQAIDALVRERIRKATGEETEE
;
A
#
# COMPACT_ATOMS: atom_id res chain seq x y z
N MET A 1 -36.97 -41.21 -5.92
CA MET A 1 -37.97 -41.50 -4.86
C MET A 1 -37.87 -40.41 -3.81
N ARG A 2 -38.91 -39.57 -3.72
CA ARG A 2 -39.00 -38.35 -2.90
C ARG A 2 -39.26 -38.76 -1.45
N ALA A 3 -38.33 -38.48 -0.53
CA ALA A 3 -38.52 -38.75 0.89
C ALA A 3 -39.47 -37.72 1.52
N LEU A 4 -40.36 -38.24 2.35
CA LEU A 4 -41.60 -37.65 2.84
C LEU A 4 -41.33 -36.67 3.99
N ARG A 5 -41.93 -35.49 3.93
CA ARG A 5 -41.94 -34.48 5.01
C ARG A 5 -42.96 -34.92 6.06
N GLU A 6 -42.48 -35.43 7.19
CA GLU A 6 -43.33 -35.68 8.36
C GLU A 6 -43.36 -34.44 9.25
N GLY A 7 -44.54 -33.83 9.37
CA GLY A 7 -44.80 -32.77 10.33
C GLY A 7 -45.12 -33.37 11.70
N LYS A 8 -44.58 -32.77 12.77
CA LYS A 8 -45.00 -33.09 14.14
C LYS A 8 -44.93 -31.85 15.05
N ALA A 9 -46.11 -31.55 15.59
CA ALA A 9 -46.45 -30.85 16.83
C ALA A 9 -45.82 -29.47 17.10
N VAL A 10 -46.62 -28.43 16.84
CA VAL A 10 -46.56 -27.16 17.57
C VAL A 10 -47.34 -27.36 18.86
N GLU A 11 -46.64 -27.31 20.00
CA GLU A 11 -47.24 -27.36 21.33
C GLU A 11 -47.35 -25.93 21.89
N SER A 12 -48.59 -25.57 22.22
CA SER A 12 -48.98 -24.31 22.84
C SER A 12 -48.56 -24.26 24.30
N VAL A 13 -47.82 -23.23 24.72
CA VAL A 13 -47.62 -22.91 26.14
C VAL A 13 -48.05 -21.48 26.44
N LYS A 14 -49.17 -21.44 27.16
CA LYS A 14 -49.81 -20.41 27.98
C LYS A 14 -49.08 -19.08 28.19
N THR A 15 -49.82 -18.03 27.84
CA THR A 15 -49.97 -16.76 28.55
C THR A 15 -49.99 -16.91 30.07
N GLU A 16 -49.14 -16.16 30.76
CA GLU A 16 -49.40 -15.69 32.11
C GLU A 16 -49.34 -14.15 32.13
N THR A 17 -50.43 -13.60 32.62
CA THR A 17 -50.76 -12.19 32.77
C THR A 17 -50.09 -11.68 34.04
N ALA A 18 -49.31 -10.61 33.95
CA ALA A 18 -48.88 -9.84 35.11
C ALA A 18 -49.28 -8.38 34.88
N THR A 19 -50.27 -7.96 35.65
CA THR A 19 -50.88 -6.63 35.71
C THR A 19 -49.84 -5.54 35.91
N GLN A 20 -49.70 -4.64 34.93
CA GLN A 20 -49.27 -3.26 35.16
C GLN A 20 -50.38 -2.35 34.61
N GLU A 21 -50.75 -1.35 35.40
CA GLU A 21 -51.80 -0.39 35.04
C GLU A 21 -51.39 0.39 33.78
N ASP A 22 -51.93 0.00 32.63
CA ASP A 22 -51.71 0.69 31.36
C ASP A 22 -52.48 2.02 31.35
N LYS A 23 -51.85 3.07 31.86
CA LYS A 23 -52.16 4.44 31.41
C LYS A 23 -51.92 4.47 29.90
N PRO A 24 -52.86 5.00 29.09
CA PRO A 24 -52.66 5.05 27.64
C PRO A 24 -51.40 5.88 27.34
N THR A 25 -50.32 5.21 26.97
CA THR A 25 -49.05 5.87 26.65
C THR A 25 -49.20 6.45 25.25
N PHE A 26 -49.57 7.71 25.16
CA PHE A 26 -49.58 8.44 23.90
C PHE A 26 -48.13 8.55 23.43
N LYS A 27 -47.76 7.82 22.37
CA LYS A 27 -46.45 7.96 21.73
C LYS A 27 -46.45 9.26 20.96
N GLU A 28 -45.99 10.32 21.59
CA GLU A 28 -45.86 11.62 20.94
C GLU A 28 -44.88 11.50 19.78
N ARG A 29 -45.25 12.07 18.63
CA ARG A 29 -44.58 11.85 17.35
C ARG A 29 -43.42 12.83 17.19
N ASN A 30 -42.45 12.78 18.13
CA ASN A 30 -41.30 13.70 18.35
C ASN A 30 -41.51 14.81 19.41
N PHE A 31 -42.18 14.51 20.53
CA PHE A 31 -42.18 15.40 21.70
C PHE A 31 -41.60 14.65 22.90
N ASP A 32 -40.84 15.37 23.72
CA ASP A 32 -40.28 14.85 24.96
C ASP A 32 -40.97 15.53 26.15
N LEU A 33 -41.59 14.70 26.99
CA LEU A 33 -42.41 15.13 28.12
C LEU A 33 -41.58 15.77 29.24
N GLU A 34 -40.30 15.45 29.35
CA GLU A 34 -39.43 16.03 30.38
C GLU A 34 -38.94 17.43 30.01
N THR A 35 -38.75 17.68 28.71
CA THR A 35 -38.25 18.96 28.19
C THR A 35 -39.34 19.86 27.61
N GLU A 36 -40.59 19.40 27.59
CA GLU A 36 -41.76 20.06 26.99
C GLU A 36 -41.47 20.64 25.59
N SER A 37 -40.61 19.96 24.82
CA SER A 37 -40.06 20.51 23.58
C SER A 37 -40.01 19.47 22.47
N THR A 38 -39.83 19.94 21.23
CA THR A 38 -39.68 19.07 20.08
C THR A 38 -38.31 18.39 20.13
N LYS A 39 -38.30 17.05 20.09
CA LYS A 39 -37.07 16.27 20.01
C LYS A 39 -36.37 16.53 18.67
N LEU A 40 -35.27 17.27 18.70
CA LEU A 40 -34.48 17.61 17.52
C LEU A 40 -33.28 16.67 17.39
N GLY A 41 -33.38 15.70 16.47
CA GLY A 41 -32.31 14.73 16.23
C GLY A 41 -32.43 13.47 17.08
N TYR A 42 -31.28 12.81 17.31
CA TYR A 42 -31.17 11.57 18.06
C TYR A 42 -30.27 11.80 19.28
N ASP A 43 -30.67 11.31 20.46
CA ASP A 43 -29.86 11.45 21.70
C ASP A 43 -28.67 10.49 21.73
N ALA A 44 -28.79 9.36 21.03
CA ALA A 44 -27.72 8.40 20.79
C ALA A 44 -27.36 8.42 19.30
N ASN A 45 -26.07 8.28 18.98
CA ASN A 45 -25.68 8.18 17.59
C ASN A 45 -26.32 6.93 16.99
N PRO A 46 -27.12 7.03 15.90
CA PRO A 46 -27.76 5.87 15.29
C PRO A 46 -26.75 4.84 14.75
N THR A 47 -25.48 5.23 14.64
CA THR A 47 -24.36 4.44 14.13
C THR A 47 -23.56 3.77 15.26
N GLU A 48 -23.82 4.08 16.53
CA GLU A 48 -23.11 3.47 17.66
C GLU A 48 -23.35 1.94 17.66
N GLY A 49 -22.25 1.19 17.55
CA GLY A 49 -22.27 -0.28 17.53
C GLY A 49 -22.51 -0.91 16.15
N GLN A 50 -22.66 -0.12 15.08
CA GLN A 50 -22.71 -0.63 13.71
C GLN A 50 -21.34 -0.56 13.06
N GLU A 51 -20.89 -1.66 12.43
CA GLU A 51 -19.70 -1.66 11.59
C GLU A 51 -19.97 -0.84 10.33
N THR A 52 -19.44 0.38 10.30
CA THR A 52 -19.50 1.24 9.12
C THR A 52 -18.31 1.02 8.20
N VAL A 53 -18.52 1.30 6.91
CA VAL A 53 -17.46 1.25 5.89
C VAL A 53 -16.30 2.16 6.26
N GLU A 54 -16.57 3.32 6.85
CA GLU A 54 -15.54 4.28 7.30
C GLU A 54 -14.64 3.69 8.39
N LEU A 55 -15.23 2.97 9.36
CA LEU A 55 -14.49 2.33 10.44
C LEU A 55 -13.62 1.18 9.92
N LEU A 56 -14.16 0.38 9.00
CA LEU A 56 -13.42 -0.70 8.34
C LEU A 56 -12.27 -0.17 7.48
N GLY A 57 -12.50 0.92 6.74
CA GLY A 57 -11.46 1.57 5.92
C GLY A 57 -10.32 2.12 6.78
N ALA A 58 -10.63 2.83 7.87
CA ALA A 58 -9.63 3.33 8.80
C ALA A 58 -8.81 2.20 9.45
N GLU A 59 -9.44 1.06 9.75
CA GLU A 59 -8.72 -0.11 10.27
C GLU A 59 -7.80 -0.74 9.22
N GLU A 60 -8.24 -0.86 7.97
CA GLU A 60 -7.43 -1.40 6.87
C GLU A 60 -6.23 -0.51 6.55
N GLU A 61 -6.40 0.81 6.56
CA GLU A 61 -5.31 1.78 6.42
C GLU A 61 -4.29 1.62 7.55
N ALA A 62 -4.75 1.55 8.81
CA ALA A 62 -3.88 1.35 9.96
C ALA A 62 -3.10 0.02 9.87
N ARG A 63 -3.77 -1.06 9.44
CA ARG A 63 -3.12 -2.37 9.21
C ARG A 63 -2.05 -2.29 8.11
N THR A 64 -2.35 -1.63 7.00
CA THR A 64 -1.42 -1.45 5.88
C THR A 64 -0.18 -0.67 6.30
N ILE A 65 -0.36 0.42 7.05
CA ILE A 65 0.75 1.22 7.58
C ILE A 65 1.63 0.39 8.52
N GLN A 66 1.02 -0.38 9.44
CA GLN A 66 1.76 -1.25 10.34
C GLN A 66 2.55 -2.33 9.58
N GLU A 67 1.96 -2.94 8.55
CA GLU A 67 2.64 -3.93 7.71
C GLU A 67 3.83 -3.33 6.96
N LEU A 68 3.67 -2.13 6.40
CA LEU A 68 4.75 -1.40 5.74
C LEU A 68 5.88 -1.03 6.71
N MET A 69 5.54 -0.61 7.94
CA MET A 69 6.54 -0.32 8.96
C MET A 69 7.32 -1.58 9.37
N GLN A 70 6.63 -2.72 9.55
CA GLN A 70 7.30 -4.00 9.85
C GLN A 70 8.21 -4.46 8.71
N LYS A 71 7.77 -4.32 7.44
CA LYS A 71 8.60 -4.66 6.27
C LYS A 71 9.85 -3.78 6.19
N ASN A 72 9.73 -2.50 6.52
CA ASN A 72 10.85 -1.54 6.50
C ASN A 72 11.76 -1.60 7.75
N GLN A 73 11.36 -2.29 8.82
CA GLN A 73 12.23 -2.55 9.99
C GLN A 73 13.27 -3.64 9.72
N SER A 74 13.10 -4.43 8.65
CA SER A 74 14.13 -5.36 8.20
C SER A 74 15.37 -4.59 7.71
N ALA A 75 16.57 -5.06 8.07
CA ALA A 75 17.83 -4.44 7.69
C ALA A 75 17.82 -4.06 6.21
N VAL A 76 18.13 -2.79 5.90
CA VAL A 76 18.09 -2.24 4.55
C VAL A 76 18.85 -3.16 3.61
N ASP A 77 18.11 -3.87 2.75
CA ASP A 77 18.70 -4.82 1.82
C ASP A 77 19.49 -4.04 0.77
N TYR A 78 20.81 -4.05 0.91
CA TYR A 78 21.74 -3.34 0.04
C TYR A 78 21.56 -3.71 -1.44
N LEU A 79 21.05 -4.91 -1.75
CA LEU A 79 20.76 -5.31 -3.13
C LEU A 79 19.60 -4.52 -3.74
N LYS A 80 18.66 -4.04 -2.92
CA LYS A 80 17.55 -3.18 -3.36
C LYS A 80 17.99 -1.73 -3.52
N LEU A 81 19.01 -1.30 -2.78
CA LEU A 81 19.59 0.05 -2.85
C LEU A 81 20.64 0.20 -3.95
N GLN A 82 21.17 -0.92 -4.47
CA GLN A 82 22.11 -0.87 -5.58
C GLN A 82 21.49 -0.20 -6.81
N PRO A 83 22.25 0.65 -7.54
CA PRO A 83 21.79 1.19 -8.80
C PRO A 83 21.49 0.03 -9.75
N LYS A 84 20.37 0.13 -10.47
CA LYS A 84 19.99 -0.89 -11.44
C LYS A 84 21.11 -1.05 -12.47
N ARG A 85 21.30 -2.28 -12.95
CA ARG A 85 22.22 -2.55 -14.08
C ARG A 85 21.93 -1.56 -15.21
N ALA A 86 23.00 -1.05 -15.83
CA ALA A 86 22.91 -0.16 -16.97
C ALA A 86 21.88 -0.70 -17.96
N ASN A 87 20.88 0.12 -18.29
CA ASN A 87 19.95 -0.24 -19.35
C ASN A 87 20.71 -0.23 -20.68
N TRP A 88 20.13 -0.87 -21.69
CA TRP A 88 20.70 -0.93 -23.03
C TRP A 88 20.88 0.46 -23.66
N ASP A 89 20.14 1.46 -23.17
CA ASP A 89 20.21 2.88 -23.57
C ASP A 89 21.50 3.54 -23.07
N LEU A 90 21.83 3.38 -21.79
CA LEU A 90 23.06 3.92 -21.19
C LEU A 90 24.31 3.33 -21.84
N LYS A 91 24.24 2.05 -22.24
CA LYS A 91 25.32 1.41 -23.00
C LYS A 91 25.48 2.04 -24.38
N ARG A 92 24.37 2.35 -25.05
CA ARG A 92 24.40 2.96 -26.38
C ARG A 92 24.89 4.40 -26.31
N ASP A 93 24.41 5.17 -25.34
CA ASP A 93 24.77 6.58 -25.19
C ASP A 93 26.25 6.73 -24.81
N LEU A 94 26.80 5.83 -23.98
CA LEU A 94 28.25 5.79 -23.68
C LEU A 94 29.11 5.23 -24.81
N GLN A 95 28.52 4.53 -25.79
CA GLN A 95 29.30 3.91 -26.87
C GLN A 95 29.96 4.96 -27.76
N GLU A 96 29.30 6.10 -28.00
CA GLU A 96 29.85 7.18 -28.83
C GLU A 96 31.10 7.81 -28.19
N ASP A 97 31.04 8.09 -26.88
CA ASP A 97 32.17 8.63 -26.13
C ASP A 97 33.33 7.63 -26.05
N LEU A 98 33.02 6.34 -25.85
CA LEU A 98 34.03 5.27 -25.84
C LEU A 98 34.69 5.11 -27.21
N ASP A 99 33.92 5.14 -28.30
CA ASP A 99 34.45 5.03 -29.66
C ASP A 99 35.40 6.20 -29.99
N GLN A 100 35.15 7.40 -29.47
CA GLN A 100 36.07 8.52 -29.61
C GLN A 100 37.35 8.29 -28.80
N LEU A 101 37.22 7.88 -27.53
CA LEU A 101 38.35 7.65 -26.64
C LEU A 101 39.26 6.53 -27.14
N ASP A 102 38.69 5.46 -27.71
CA ASP A 102 39.43 4.34 -28.28
C ASP A 102 40.32 4.81 -29.46
N ARG A 103 39.82 5.69 -30.32
CA ARG A 103 40.62 6.27 -31.43
C ARG A 103 41.79 7.10 -30.93
N GLU A 104 41.58 7.91 -29.90
CA GLU A 104 42.65 8.71 -29.29
C GLU A 104 43.68 7.81 -28.59
N THR A 105 43.22 6.74 -27.97
CA THR A 105 44.08 5.73 -27.33
C THR A 105 44.95 5.01 -28.36
N ASP A 106 44.38 4.58 -29.48
CA ASP A 106 45.12 3.96 -30.58
C ASP A 106 46.19 4.91 -31.16
N GLN A 107 45.84 6.19 -31.34
CA GLN A 107 46.80 7.20 -31.78
C GLN A 107 47.95 7.40 -30.79
N ALA A 108 47.65 7.41 -29.48
CA ALA A 108 48.66 7.52 -28.43
C ALA A 108 49.57 6.28 -28.39
N ILE A 109 48.99 5.09 -28.58
CA ILE A 109 49.74 3.83 -28.70
C ILE A 109 50.68 3.90 -29.89
N ASP A 110 50.21 4.32 -31.06
CA ASP A 110 51.02 4.49 -32.27
C ASP A 110 52.18 5.46 -32.04
N ALA A 111 51.93 6.59 -31.39
CA ALA A 111 52.96 7.57 -31.06
C ALA A 111 54.04 6.98 -30.14
N LEU A 112 53.64 6.28 -29.07
CA LEU A 112 54.54 5.60 -28.15
C LEU A 112 55.36 4.50 -28.83
N VAL A 113 54.74 3.74 -29.73
CA VAL A 113 55.43 2.70 -30.50
C VAL A 113 56.47 3.32 -31.43
N ARG A 114 56.13 4.40 -32.14
CA ARG A 114 57.08 5.13 -33.00
C ARG A 114 58.25 5.70 -32.20
N GLU A 115 57.98 6.28 -31.04
CA GLU A 115 59.02 6.79 -30.14
C GLU A 115 59.94 5.66 -29.66
N ARG A 116 59.37 4.52 -29.24
CA ARG A 116 60.15 3.35 -28.83
C ARG A 116 61.01 2.79 -29.95
N ILE A 117 60.48 2.71 -31.17
CA ILE A 117 61.26 2.25 -32.34
C ILE A 117 62.41 3.21 -32.61
N ARG A 118 62.16 4.53 -32.63
CA ARG A 118 63.20 5.55 -32.87
C ARG A 118 64.33 5.49 -31.83
N LYS A 119 63.97 5.34 -30.56
CA LYS A 119 64.94 5.11 -29.46
C LYS A 119 65.74 3.82 -29.65
N ALA A 120 65.09 2.74 -30.10
CA ALA A 120 65.76 1.46 -30.35
C ALA A 120 66.67 1.49 -31.60
N THR A 121 66.32 2.26 -32.63
CA THR A 121 67.12 2.42 -33.85
C THR A 121 68.25 3.44 -33.72
N GLY A 122 68.38 4.09 -32.56
CA GLY A 122 69.49 5.02 -32.28
C GLY A 122 69.39 6.35 -33.04
N GLU A 123 68.23 6.67 -33.60
CA GLU A 123 67.96 8.00 -34.16
C GLU A 123 67.61 8.96 -33.01
N GLU A 124 68.56 9.17 -32.10
CA GLU A 124 68.51 10.33 -31.21
C GLU A 124 68.86 11.54 -32.07
N THR A 125 67.83 12.27 -32.50
CA THR A 125 68.01 13.61 -33.03
C THR A 125 68.55 14.47 -31.88
N GLU A 126 69.86 14.66 -31.87
CA GLU A 126 70.54 15.69 -31.08
C GLU A 126 69.88 17.04 -31.38
N GLU A 127 69.21 17.60 -30.37
CA GLU A 127 68.99 19.04 -30.20
C GLU A 127 69.64 19.48 -28.89
#